data_AF-A0A315XG65-F1
#
_entry.id   AF-A0A315XG65-F1
#
_cell.length_a   1.000
_cell.length_b   1.000
_cell.length_c   1.000
_cell.angle_alpha   90.00
_cell.angle_beta   90.00
_cell.angle_gamma   90.00
#
_symmetry.space_group_name_H-M   'P 1'
#
loop_
_entity.id
_entity.type
_entity.pdbx_description
1 polymer ?
#
loop_
_entity_poly.entity_id
_entity_poly.type
_entity_poly.pdbx_seq_one_letter_code
_entity_poly.pdbx_strand_id
1 'polypeptide(L)' 'MAGKNIKVPVKWENFELGIGSRGEEAANLIRQGGNQNVRFRVVPGYAHADGVYSLKAEQDVWNPFFGR' A
#
# COMPACT_ATOMS: atom_id res chain seq x y z
N MET A 1 13.60 6.58 15.29
CA MET A 1 12.87 6.86 14.04
C MET A 1 11.71 5.90 13.90
N ALA A 2 10.55 6.38 13.46
CA ALA A 2 9.44 5.54 13.05
C ALA A 2 9.90 4.59 11.91
N GLY A 3 9.25 3.43 11.76
CA GLY A 3 9.61 2.46 10.72
C GLY A 3 10.89 1.65 10.93
N LYS A 4 11.75 2.00 11.91
CA LYS A 4 13.05 1.33 12.14
C LYS A 4 12.96 -0.18 12.40
N ASN A 5 11.83 -0.68 12.90
CA ASN A 5 11.65 -2.09 13.24
C ASN A 5 11.00 -2.90 12.10
N ILE A 6 10.56 -2.26 11.02
CA ILE A 6 9.97 -2.95 9.86
C ILE A 6 11.11 -3.32 8.92
N LYS A 7 11.60 -4.56 9.04
CA LYS A 7 12.81 -5.04 8.33
C LYS A 7 12.52 -5.94 7.12
N VAL A 8 11.28 -6.43 7.00
CA VAL A 8 10.87 -7.32 5.91
C VAL A 8 10.44 -6.51 4.68
N PRO A 9 10.50 -7.08 3.46
CA PRO A 9 9.93 -6.47 2.28
C PRO A 9 8.47 -6.05 2.49
N VAL A 10 8.10 -4.85 2.03
CA VAL A 10 6.73 -4.32 2.15
C VAL A 10 6.20 -3.99 0.76
N LYS A 11 5.02 -4.53 0.45
CA LYS A 11 4.17 -4.08 -0.66
C LYS A 11 2.89 -3.53 -0.04
N TRP A 12 2.58 -2.27 -0.32
CA TRP A 12 1.44 -1.54 0.25
C TRP A 12 0.60 -0.93 -0.88
N GLU A 13 -0.65 -1.39 -1.00
CA GLU A 13 -1.70 -0.76 -1.81
C GLU A 13 -2.58 0.14 -0.93
N ASN A 14 -2.72 1.41 -1.32
CA ASN A 14 -3.60 2.36 -0.68
C ASN A 14 -4.72 2.77 -1.66
N PHE A 15 -5.82 3.30 -1.16
CA PHE A 15 -7.00 3.60 -1.97
C PHE A 15 -7.26 5.11 -1.99
N GLU A 16 -7.37 5.68 -3.20
CA GLU A 16 -7.42 7.14 -3.42
C GLU A 16 -8.50 7.86 -2.61
N LEU A 17 -9.69 7.28 -2.52
CA LEU A 17 -10.85 7.85 -1.83
C LEU A 17 -10.99 7.31 -0.39
N GLY A 18 -10.00 6.54 0.07
CA GLY A 18 -9.95 5.99 1.43
C GLY A 18 -9.46 6.99 2.47
N ILE A 19 -9.61 6.65 3.74
CA ILE A 19 -9.26 7.52 4.89
C ILE A 19 -7.72 7.66 5.07
N GLY A 20 -6.93 6.79 4.43
CA GLY A 20 -5.48 6.76 4.57
C GLY A 20 -4.74 7.76 3.67
N SER A 21 -4.75 9.05 3.99
CA SER A 21 -4.05 10.07 3.17
C SER A 21 -2.53 10.12 3.36
N ARG A 22 -2.00 9.53 4.45
CA ARG A 22 -0.57 9.60 4.82
C ARG A 22 0.25 8.35 4.47
N GLY A 23 -0.28 7.48 3.60
CA GLY A 23 0.37 6.21 3.24
C GLY A 23 1.79 6.39 2.68
N GLU A 24 2.00 7.38 1.81
CA GLU A 24 3.31 7.64 1.22
C GLU A 24 4.33 8.15 2.25
N GLU A 25 3.91 9.03 3.15
CA GLU A 25 4.75 9.52 4.24
C GLU A 25 5.17 8.36 5.17
N ALA A 26 4.23 7.47 5.50
CA ALA A 26 4.54 6.27 6.29
C ALA A 26 5.52 5.34 5.57
N ALA A 27 5.35 5.12 4.26
CA ALA A 27 6.29 4.35 3.45
C ALA A 27 7.70 4.97 3.46
N ASN A 28 7.80 6.30 3.39
CA ASN A 28 9.07 7.03 3.47
C ASN A 28 9.74 6.90 4.85
N LEU A 29 8.96 6.92 5.94
CA LEU A 29 9.49 6.67 7.28
C LEU A 29 10.08 5.24 7.41
N ILE A 30 9.48 4.23 6.77
CA ILE A 30 10.02 2.87 6.74
C ILE A 30 11.35 2.84 5.96
N ARG A 31 11.42 3.52 4.81
CA ARG A 31 12.66 3.66 4.03
C ARG A 31 13.76 4.34 4.83
N GLN A 32 13.46 5.46 5.47
CA GLN A 32 14.40 6.18 6.36
C GLN A 32 14.81 5.33 7.57
N GLY A 33 13.94 4.42 8.03
CA GLY A 33 14.23 3.42 9.06
C GLY A 33 15.19 2.30 8.63
N GLY A 34 15.69 2.33 7.38
CA GLY A 34 16.70 1.43 6.85
C GLY A 34 16.16 0.30 5.98
N ASN A 35 14.85 0.26 5.70
CA ASN A 35 14.27 -0.75 4.82
C ASN A 35 13.94 -0.14 3.46
N GLN A 36 14.84 -0.30 2.49
CA GLN A 36 14.65 0.20 1.12
C GLN A 36 13.69 -0.65 0.28
N ASN A 37 13.31 -1.85 0.75
CA ASN A 37 12.43 -2.76 0.02
C ASN A 37 10.95 -2.48 0.35
N VAL A 38 10.51 -1.25 0.06
CA VAL A 38 9.14 -0.78 0.28
C VAL A 38 8.57 -0.28 -1.03
N ARG A 39 7.51 -0.93 -1.52
CA ARG A 39 6.72 -0.49 -2.66
C ARG A 39 5.38 0.04 -2.17
N PHE A 40 5.06 1.27 -2.53
CA PHE A 40 3.80 1.93 -2.20
C PHE A 40 3.11 2.30 -3.51
N ARG A 41 1.81 2.02 -3.61
CA ARG A 41 0.97 2.38 -4.75
C ARG A 41 -0.39 2.85 -4.24
N VAL A 42 -0.99 3.76 -4.99
CA VAL A 42 -2.39 4.17 -4.82
C VAL A 42 -3.21 3.57 -5.96
N VAL A 43 -4.32 2.91 -5.62
CA VAL A 43 -5.32 2.44 -6.58
C VAL A 43 -6.32 3.56 -6.81
N PRO A 44 -6.40 4.11 -8.04
CA PRO A 44 -7.28 5.24 -8.34
C PRO A 44 -8.75 4.82 -8.32
N GLY A 45 -9.63 5.72 -7.87
CA GLY A 45 -11.07 5.53 -7.84
C GLY A 45 -11.60 4.58 -6.75
N TYR A 46 -10.72 3.98 -5.95
CA TYR A 46 -11.13 3.06 -4.88
C TYR A 46 -11.32 3.81 -3.55
N ALA A 47 -12.46 3.59 -2.90
CA ALA A 47 -12.70 3.94 -1.51
C ALA A 47 -12.13 2.88 -0.56
N HIS A 48 -12.20 3.14 0.75
CA HIS A 48 -11.51 2.35 1.77
C HIS A 48 -11.79 0.83 1.69
N ALA A 49 -13.06 0.45 1.45
CA ALA A 49 -13.48 -0.94 1.47
C ALA A 49 -13.51 -1.59 0.07
N ASP A 50 -13.28 -0.82 -0.99
CA ASP A 50 -13.41 -1.29 -2.37
C ASP A 50 -12.35 -2.32 -2.72
N GLY A 51 -11.17 -2.27 -2.09
CA GLY A 51 -10.15 -3.31 -2.28
C GLY A 51 -10.56 -4.70 -1.79
N VAL A 52 -11.68 -4.81 -1.08
CA VAL A 52 -12.26 -6.07 -0.61
C VAL A 52 -13.60 -6.35 -1.29
N TYR A 53 -14.46 -5.33 -1.43
CA TYR A 53 -15.85 -5.51 -1.85
C TYR A 53 -16.17 -5.07 -3.29
N SER A 54 -15.25 -4.40 -3.99
CA SER A 54 -15.47 -4.07 -5.39
C SER A 54 -15.58 -5.34 -6.22
N LEU A 55 -16.53 -5.38 -7.16
CA LEU A 55 -16.65 -6.45 -8.17
C LEU A 55 -15.39 -6.56 -9.05
N LYS A 56 -14.53 -5.53 -9.07
CA LYS A 56 -13.27 -5.48 -9.83
C LYS A 56 -12.02 -5.63 -8.96
N ALA A 57 -12.16 -5.83 -7.64
CA ALA A 57 -11.03 -5.88 -6.71
C ALA A 57 -10.00 -6.96 -7.09
N GLU A 58 -10.46 -8.12 -7.58
CA GLU A 58 -9.59 -9.18 -8.04
C GLU A 58 -8.65 -8.71 -9.17
N GLN A 59 -9.19 -8.04 -10.18
CA GLN A 59 -8.44 -7.59 -11.36
C GLN A 59 -7.55 -6.38 -11.05
N ASP A 60 -8.08 -5.41 -10.31
CA ASP A 60 -7.41 -4.12 -10.13
C ASP A 60 -6.43 -4.12 -8.95
N VAL A 61 -6.70 -4.95 -7.92
CA VAL A 61 -5.95 -4.99 -6.66
C VAL A 61 -5.24 -6.31 -6.48
N TRP A 62 -5.96 -7.44 -6.40
CA TRP A 62 -5.36 -8.70 -5.94
C TRP A 62 -4.41 -9.32 -6.95
N ASN A 63 -4.77 -9.39 -8.23
CA ASN A 63 -3.92 -9.94 -9.28
C ASN A 63 -2.61 -9.15 -9.42
N PRO A 64 -2.60 -7.80 -9.50
CA PRO A 64 -1.37 -7.02 -9.48
C PRO A 64 -0.59 -7.13 -8.16
N PHE A 65 -1.29 -7.38 -7.04
CA PHE A 65 -0.67 -7.47 -5.73
C PHE A 65 0.04 -8.81 -5.49
N PHE A 66 -0.60 -9.93 -5.81
CA PHE A 66 -0.09 -11.29 -5.60
C PHE A 66 0.54 -11.92 -6.84
N GLY A 67 0.30 -11.36 -8.02
CA GLY A 67 0.88 -11.82 -9.27
C GLY A 67 2.40 -11.82 -9.22
N ARG A 68 2.98 -12.94 -9.68
CA ARG A 68 4.42 -13.13 -9.88
C ARG A 68 4.95 -12.26 -11.01
#